data_AF-F7Y9N2-F1
#
_entry.id   AF-F7Y9N2-F1
#
_cell.length_a   1.000
_cell.length_b   1.000
_cell.length_c   1.000
_cell.angle_alpha   90.00
_cell.angle_beta   90.00
_cell.angle_gamma   90.00
#
_symmetry.space_group_name_H-M   'P 1'
#
loop_
_entity.id
_entity.type
_entity.pdbx_description
1 polymer ?
#
loop_
_entity_poly.entity_id
_entity_poly.type
_entity_poly.pdbx_seq_one_letter_code
_entity_poly.pdbx_strand_id
1 'polypeptide(L)' 'MPADIFTAREPDEVIAALQDAGFSDTEVLRPSSETAWLVATGVRR' A
#
# COMPACT_ATOMS: atom_id res chain seq x y z
N MET A 1 3.15 -22.79 -4.21
CA MET A 1 3.32 -21.75 -3.18
C MET A 1 2.22 -21.95 -2.14
N PRO A 2 2.48 -21.73 -0.84
CA PRO A 2 1.39 -21.62 0.14
C PRO A 2 0.41 -20.53 -0.32
N ALA A 3 -0.86 -20.70 0.03
CA ALA A 3 -1.86 -19.67 -0.25
C ALA A 3 -1.41 -18.34 0.38
N ASP A 4 -1.48 -17.26 -0.39
CA ASP A 4 -1.13 -15.95 0.12
C ASP A 4 -2.03 -15.63 1.32
N ILE A 5 -1.41 -15.34 2.46
CA ILE A 5 -2.12 -15.00 3.70
C ILE A 5 -2.57 -13.54 3.68
N PHE A 6 -2.04 -12.73 2.76
CA PHE A 6 -2.44 -11.35 2.59
C PHE A 6 -3.60 -11.25 1.60
N THR A 7 -4.65 -10.55 2.02
CA THR A 7 -5.74 -10.18 1.10
C THR A 7 -5.21 -9.16 0.11
N ALA A 8 -5.36 -9.43 -1.19
CA ALA A 8 -5.03 -8.47 -2.22
C ALA A 8 -5.85 -7.18 -2.03
N ARG A 9 -5.19 -6.03 -2.15
CA ARG A 9 -5.79 -4.69 -2.05
C ARG A 9 -5.41 -3.88 -3.26
N GLU A 10 -6.36 -3.12 -3.78
CA GLU A 10 -6.07 -2.12 -4.79
C GLU A 10 -5.30 -0.94 -4.16
N PRO A 11 -4.42 -0.24 -4.91
CA PRO A 11 -3.64 0.88 -4.37
C PRO A 11 -4.50 1.94 -3.67
N ASP A 12 -5.68 2.25 -4.22
CA ASP A 12 -6.61 3.23 -3.66
C ASP A 12 -7.16 2.82 -2.28
N GLU A 13 -7.37 1.51 -2.06
CA GLU A 13 -7.81 1.00 -0.76
C GLU A 13 -6.71 1.16 0.29
N VAL A 14 -5.45 0.99 -0.12
CA VAL A 14 -4.27 1.19 0.76
C VAL A 14 -4.12 2.67 1.10
N ILE A 15 -4.29 3.56 0.12
CA ILE A 15 -4.24 5.02 0.33
C ILE A 15 -5.33 5.46 1.31
N ALA A 16 -6.58 5.01 1.11
CA ALA A 16 -7.68 5.36 2.00
C ALA A 16 -7.44 4.88 3.44
N ALA A 17 -6.93 3.66 3.61
CA ALA A 17 -6.60 3.14 4.94
C ALA A 17 -5.47 3.92 5.64
N LEU A 18 -4.47 4.38 4.89
CA LEU A 18 -3.39 5.22 5.43
C LEU A 18 -3.90 6.60 5.85
N GLN A 19 -4.80 7.19 5.07
CA GLN A 19 -5.43 8.47 5.40
C GLN A 19 -6.31 8.35 6.65
N ASP A 20 -7.11 7.28 6.76
CA ASP A 20 -7.90 6.99 7.97
C ASP A 20 -7.00 6.79 9.21
N ALA A 21 -5.83 6.18 9.02
CA ALA A 21 -4.82 6.03 10.07
C ALA A 21 -4.06 7.34 10.41
N GLY A 22 -4.37 8.45 9.75
CA GLY A 22 -3.83 9.78 10.03
C GLY A 22 -2.53 10.13 9.30
N PHE A 23 -2.18 9.40 8.23
CA PHE A 23 -1.10 9.79 7.33
C PHE A 23 -1.60 10.80 6.28
N SER A 24 -0.78 11.79 5.97
CA SER A 24 -0.95 12.71 4.85
C SER A 24 0.10 12.47 3.77
N ASP A 25 -0.06 13.10 2.60
CA ASP A 25 0.90 13.01 1.49
C ASP A 25 1.24 11.56 1.12
N THR A 26 0.20 10.73 1.08
CA THR A 26 0.30 9.29 0.88
C THR A 26 0.52 8.94 -0.59
N GLU A 27 1.57 8.18 -0.88
CA GLU A 27 1.83 7.62 -2.22
C GLU A 27 1.96 6.11 -2.13
N VAL A 28 1.48 5.40 -3.16
CA VAL A 28 1.65 3.95 -3.31
C VAL A 28 2.29 3.68 -4.66
N LEU A 29 3.43 2.99 -4.64
CA LEU A 29 4.22 2.68 -5.83
C LEU A 29 4.50 1.19 -5.90
N ARG A 30 4.47 0.66 -7.13
CA ARG A 30 5.06 -0.65 -7.44
C ARG A 30 6.47 -0.42 -7.99
N PRO A 31 7.54 -0.85 -7.30
CA PRO A 31 8.92 -0.58 -7.74
C PRO A 31 9.25 -1.12 -9.14
N SER A 32 8.73 -2.30 -9.49
CA SER A 32 8.80 -2.85 -10.85
C SER A 32 7.60 -3.77 -11.12
N SER A 33 7.30 -4.04 -12.40
CA SER A 33 6.23 -4.97 -12.78
C SER A 33 6.43 -6.39 -12.25
N GLU A 34 7.68 -6.77 -11.98
CA GLU A 34 8.07 -8.09 -11.46
C GLU A 34 8.05 -8.16 -9.93
N THR A 35 7.90 -7.01 -9.25
CA THR A 35 7.88 -6.96 -7.79
C THR A 35 6.50 -7.37 -7.26
N ALA A 36 6.47 -8.39 -6.40
CA ALA A 36 5.24 -8.94 -5.82
C ALA A 36 4.64 -8.11 -4.67
N TRP A 37 5.21 -6.93 -4.36
CA TRP A 37 4.80 -6.07 -3.26
C TRP A 37 4.73 -4.60 -3.70
N LEU A 38 3.96 -3.81 -2.94
CA LEU A 38 3.83 -2.37 -3.10
C LEU A 38 4.60 -1.66 -1.97
N VAL A 39 5.09 -0.45 -2.25
CA VAL A 39 5.60 0.48 -1.24
C VAL A 39 4.56 1.55 -1.03
N ALA A 40 4.25 1.85 0.23
CA ALA A 40 3.51 3.03 0.59
C ALA A 40 4.39 3.98 1.41
N THR A 41 4.36 5.26 1.09
CA THR A 41 4.98 6.34 1.86
C THR A 41 3.91 7.32 2.31
N GLY A 42 4.16 8.03 3.41
CA GLY A 42 3.26 9.04 3.93
C GLY A 42 3.90 9.81 5.09
N VAL A 43 3.42 11.03 5.32
CA VAL A 43 3.84 11.89 6.42
C VAL A 43 2.86 11.73 7.56
N ARG A 44 3.37 11.51 8.78
CA ARG A 44 2.55 11.50 10.00
C ARG A 44 2.99 12.67 10.88
N ARG A 45 2.06 13.55 11.22
CA ARG A 45 2.28 14.63 12.19
C ARG A 45 1.99 14.16 13.61
#